data_AF-G2RHC5-F1
#
_entry.id   AF-G2RHC5-F1
#
_cell.length_a   1.000
_cell.length_b   1.000
_cell.length_c   1.000
_cell.angle_alpha   90.00
_cell.angle_beta   90.00
_cell.angle_gamma   90.00
#
_symmetry.space_group_name_H-M   'P 1'
#
loop_
_entity.id
_entity.type
_entity.pdbx_description
1 polymer ?
#
loop_
_entity_poly.entity_id
_entity_poly.type
_entity_poly.pdbx_seq_one_letter_code
_entity_poly.pdbx_strand_id
1 'polypeptide(L)'
;MPRLHGPVSVPASREPVQSVDQQQQQQQEEQRQRQAGQIVRWDQPVDIVRAPDPSYDDVSLFYFVRRFVSPNPEDGFPGHLSFLPSMYDSRSQGLLENATLCVAQMAAYNKFGGEKFRVQSYRHYGRAIRMLQEIIRSEDQATDDKVITSILLLCTLKDISGEAAGDPGEHAPGLFYLIEKRGPEQIVTSRGAELLFLALIRLQVYSFLHDDDTYVDPGAIATAWGVFDPLLRALAMMSRTVSLRNRLLSPDHALLDPQEQAALLQSCFETLDDFHNWDAEAAAYWRNTFEGRTTPTALGEVAAGTTHYDPETACIIILVRSERLILLMSMIAYHHYQQHHSTIPDPCLTACVPILEQHVHLAIEDMLASVPYALGDVGPGGAPGTLAHDGAAAIVIVQSIRLVASCALASPEQLRRATAVLARLDAGIGIRAAAGPGLRVDEQEGEEGVDDGVVKSSRWMREQKFLRERLAARGGLGAMGTPPAPPALGLAGEEWFLPPYVG
;
A
#
# COMPACT_ATOMS: atom_id res chain seq x y z
N MET A 1 69.48 117.15 12.10
CA MET A 1 70.45 116.09 12.46
C MET A 1 69.79 114.76 12.10
N PRO A 2 70.45 113.86 11.36
CA PRO A 2 70.47 113.83 9.87
C PRO A 2 69.90 112.45 9.35
N ARG A 3 69.39 112.23 8.12
CA ARG A 3 69.96 112.12 6.75
C ARG A 3 68.82 111.52 5.86
N LEU A 4 68.42 112.11 4.71
CA LEU A 4 68.90 111.95 3.32
C LEU A 4 68.35 110.74 2.51
N HIS A 5 67.94 111.09 1.28
CA HIS A 5 67.79 110.34 0.00
C HIS A 5 66.47 109.63 -0.35
N GLY A 6 65.94 110.02 -1.52
CA GLY A 6 64.82 109.41 -2.25
C GLY A 6 65.25 108.28 -3.21
N PRO A 7 64.72 108.24 -4.44
CA PRO A 7 63.60 107.39 -4.85
C PRO A 7 64.02 106.27 -5.83
N VAL A 8 63.27 105.16 -5.90
CA VAL A 8 63.44 104.15 -6.97
C VAL A 8 62.09 103.52 -7.38
N SER A 9 61.79 103.62 -8.67
CA SER A 9 60.69 102.97 -9.40
C SER A 9 60.99 101.48 -9.66
N VAL A 10 59.99 100.61 -9.63
CA VAL A 10 60.09 99.19 -10.08
C VAL A 10 58.81 98.80 -10.86
N PRO A 11 58.89 97.99 -11.93
CA PRO A 11 57.90 97.96 -13.00
C PRO A 11 56.97 96.74 -13.04
N ALA A 12 55.90 96.90 -13.81
CA ALA A 12 55.21 95.94 -14.68
C ALA A 12 54.96 94.50 -14.18
N SER A 13 53.68 94.23 -13.96
CA SER A 13 53.01 92.93 -13.93
C SER A 13 53.42 92.04 -15.12
N ARG A 14 53.94 90.84 -14.82
CA ARG A 14 53.97 89.70 -15.74
C ARG A 14 53.13 88.59 -15.16
N GLU A 15 52.17 88.13 -15.94
CA GLU A 15 51.30 86.99 -15.68
C GLU A 15 52.13 85.71 -15.47
N PRO A 16 51.74 84.83 -14.52
CA PRO A 16 52.40 83.56 -14.36
C PRO A 16 51.91 82.57 -15.42
N VAL A 17 52.84 82.06 -16.21
CA VAL A 17 52.67 80.89 -17.07
C VAL A 17 52.32 79.70 -16.17
N GLN A 18 51.07 79.26 -16.20
CA GLN A 18 50.64 77.98 -15.63
C GLN A 18 51.31 76.86 -16.44
N SER A 19 52.03 75.96 -15.75
CA SER A 19 52.68 74.83 -16.39
C SER A 19 51.63 73.86 -16.94
N VAL A 20 51.84 73.41 -18.18
CA VAL A 20 50.99 72.45 -18.91
C VAL A 20 50.76 71.16 -18.11
N ASP A 21 51.68 70.82 -17.21
CA ASP A 21 51.59 69.65 -16.33
C ASP A 21 50.49 69.76 -15.25
N GLN A 22 50.17 70.98 -14.77
CA GLN A 22 49.08 71.17 -13.80
C GLN A 22 47.70 71.06 -14.44
N GLN A 23 47.55 71.47 -15.70
CA GLN A 23 46.30 71.27 -16.44
C GLN A 23 46.08 69.79 -16.83
N GLN A 24 47.14 69.03 -17.13
CA GLN A 24 47.01 67.60 -17.39
C GLN A 24 46.69 66.79 -16.13
N GLN A 25 47.24 67.15 -14.97
CA GLN A 25 46.88 66.51 -13.70
C GLN A 25 45.43 66.82 -13.29
N GLN A 26 44.96 68.06 -13.45
CA GLN A 26 43.56 68.39 -13.17
C GLN A 26 42.58 67.70 -14.13
N GLN A 27 42.93 67.54 -15.41
CA GLN A 27 42.09 66.81 -16.36
C GLN A 27 42.06 65.29 -16.11
N GLN A 28 43.18 64.70 -15.67
CA GLN A 28 43.20 63.29 -15.26
C GLN A 28 42.43 63.05 -13.96
N GLU A 29 42.45 64.01 -13.04
CA GLU A 29 41.73 63.93 -11.77
C GLU A 29 40.21 64.17 -11.95
N GLU A 30 39.81 65.07 -12.85
CA GLU A 30 38.41 65.21 -13.29
C GLU A 30 37.92 63.97 -14.06
N GLN A 31 38.75 63.35 -14.90
CA GLN A 31 38.38 62.08 -15.57
C GLN A 31 38.26 60.92 -14.58
N ARG A 32 39.14 60.84 -13.57
CA ARG A 32 39.03 59.86 -12.48
C ARG A 32 37.80 60.11 -11.60
N GLN A 33 37.45 61.35 -11.31
CA GLN A 33 36.23 61.69 -10.56
C GLN A 33 34.96 61.43 -11.38
N ARG A 34 34.98 61.63 -12.71
CA ARG A 34 33.87 61.25 -13.60
C ARG A 34 33.70 59.73 -13.74
N GLN A 35 34.79 58.95 -13.67
CA GLN A 35 34.72 57.48 -13.63
C GLN A 35 34.35 56.93 -12.24
N ALA A 36 34.73 57.61 -11.15
CA ALA A 36 34.33 57.24 -9.79
C ALA A 36 32.87 57.62 -9.45
N GLY A 37 32.24 58.49 -10.26
CA GLY A 37 30.83 58.89 -10.13
C GLY A 37 29.81 57.92 -10.75
N GLN A 38 30.25 56.86 -11.45
CA GLN A 38 29.39 55.75 -11.86
C GLN A 38 29.28 54.71 -10.74
N ILE A 39 28.87 55.17 -9.56
CA ILE A 39 28.23 54.27 -8.60
C ILE A 39 26.85 53.99 -9.20
N VAL A 40 26.72 52.80 -9.79
CA VAL A 40 25.43 52.22 -10.16
C VAL A 40 24.53 52.31 -8.93
N ARG A 41 23.57 53.25 -8.95
CA ARG A 41 22.47 53.28 -7.98
C ARG A 41 21.68 51.99 -8.18
N TRP A 42 21.90 51.02 -7.30
CA TRP A 42 21.04 49.84 -7.14
C TRP A 42 19.72 50.19 -6.46
N ASP A 43 19.14 51.35 -6.78
CA ASP A 43 17.81 51.79 -6.32
C ASP A 43 16.74 51.51 -7.38
N GLN A 44 16.92 50.43 -8.16
CA GLN A 44 15.77 49.79 -8.78
C GLN A 44 15.23 48.81 -7.74
N PRO A 45 13.92 48.85 -7.41
CA PRO A 45 13.34 47.73 -6.70
C PRO A 45 13.66 46.51 -7.57
N VAL A 46 14.48 45.62 -7.04
CA VAL A 46 14.57 44.27 -7.57
C VAL A 46 13.14 43.79 -7.41
N ASP A 47 12.37 43.82 -8.50
CA ASP A 47 11.13 43.07 -8.56
C ASP A 47 11.56 41.67 -8.18
N ILE A 48 11.26 41.30 -6.94
CA ILE A 48 11.43 39.94 -6.46
C ILE A 48 10.43 39.20 -7.33
N VAL A 49 10.90 38.71 -8.48
CA VAL A 49 10.13 37.87 -9.38
C VAL A 49 9.76 36.69 -8.51
N ARG A 50 8.52 36.73 -8.01
CA ARG A 50 7.97 35.68 -7.19
C ARG A 50 8.14 34.42 -8.03
N ALA A 51 8.91 33.45 -7.51
CA ALA A 51 9.10 32.19 -8.21
C ALA A 51 7.70 31.70 -8.64
N PRO A 52 7.51 31.33 -9.92
CA PRO A 52 6.21 30.88 -10.38
C PRO A 52 5.72 29.79 -9.44
N ASP A 53 4.47 29.88 -9.01
CA ASP A 53 3.89 28.87 -8.13
C ASP A 53 4.09 27.50 -8.81
N PRO A 54 4.62 26.50 -8.10
CA PRO A 54 4.92 25.21 -8.71
C PRO A 54 3.63 24.62 -9.27
N SER A 55 3.73 23.98 -10.44
CA SER A 55 2.58 23.34 -11.08
C SER A 55 1.96 22.33 -10.11
N TYR A 56 0.63 22.37 -9.97
CA TYR A 56 -0.10 21.39 -9.14
C TYR A 56 0.15 19.96 -9.62
N ASP A 57 0.27 19.78 -10.94
CA ASP A 57 0.57 18.51 -11.56
C ASP A 57 1.95 18.01 -11.12
N ASP A 58 2.98 18.84 -11.21
CA ASP A 58 4.34 18.49 -10.80
C ASP A 58 4.40 18.16 -9.30
N VAL A 59 3.84 19.02 -8.44
CA VAL A 59 3.82 18.80 -6.98
C VAL A 59 3.15 17.48 -6.64
N SER A 60 2.00 17.20 -7.25
CA SER A 60 1.26 15.96 -7.00
C SER A 60 2.01 14.73 -7.50
N LEU A 61 2.59 14.79 -8.70
CA LEU A 61 3.32 13.70 -9.31
C LEU A 61 4.60 13.36 -8.54
N PHE A 62 5.40 14.38 -8.17
CA PHE A 62 6.59 14.18 -7.36
C PHE A 62 6.26 13.59 -6.00
N TYR A 63 5.20 14.06 -5.35
CA TYR A 63 4.74 13.49 -4.10
C TYR A 63 4.32 12.03 -4.27
N PHE A 64 3.50 11.73 -5.28
CA PHE A 64 2.99 10.39 -5.53
C PHE A 64 4.10 9.40 -5.83
N VAL A 65 4.99 9.71 -6.78
CA VAL A 65 6.11 8.84 -7.15
C VAL A 65 7.05 8.62 -5.97
N ARG A 66 7.35 9.66 -5.19
CA ARG A 66 8.23 9.49 -4.02
C ARG A 66 7.62 8.61 -2.92
N ARG A 67 6.29 8.65 -2.76
CA ARG A 67 5.60 8.08 -1.60
C ARG A 67 4.90 6.75 -1.86
N PHE A 68 4.38 6.53 -3.07
CA PHE A 68 3.51 5.40 -3.42
C PHE A 68 4.08 4.52 -4.53
N VAL A 69 5.25 4.83 -5.07
CA VAL A 69 5.99 3.98 -6.00
C VAL A 69 7.23 3.46 -5.29
N SER A 70 7.42 2.14 -5.26
CA SER A 70 8.67 1.56 -4.78
C SER A 70 9.74 1.63 -5.87
N PRO A 71 11.02 1.82 -5.52
CA PRO A 71 12.11 1.65 -6.47
C PRO A 71 12.07 0.23 -7.06
N ASN A 72 12.58 0.07 -8.29
CA ASN A 72 12.81 -1.25 -8.85
C ASN A 72 14.12 -1.81 -8.25
N PRO A 73 14.07 -2.85 -7.42
CA PRO A 73 15.28 -3.49 -6.95
C PRO A 73 15.86 -4.34 -8.09
N GLU A 74 17.15 -4.21 -8.37
CA GLU A 74 17.83 -5.02 -9.41
C GLU A 74 17.91 -6.53 -9.05
N ASP A 75 17.32 -6.92 -7.91
CA ASP A 75 17.31 -8.29 -7.38
C ASP A 75 16.20 -9.19 -7.94
N GLY A 76 15.33 -8.65 -8.81
CA GLY A 76 14.25 -9.41 -9.46
C GLY A 76 12.98 -9.60 -8.63
N PHE A 77 12.91 -9.03 -7.42
CA PHE A 77 11.69 -9.05 -6.61
C PHE A 77 10.68 -8.01 -7.11
N PRO A 78 9.37 -8.31 -7.16
CA PRO A 78 8.38 -7.36 -7.66
C PRO A 78 8.23 -6.14 -6.74
N GLY A 79 8.38 -4.95 -7.32
CA GLY A 79 8.04 -3.70 -6.66
C GLY A 79 6.54 -3.37 -6.72
N HIS A 80 6.19 -2.18 -6.25
CA HIS A 80 4.87 -1.58 -6.39
C HIS A 80 4.94 -0.38 -7.34
N LEU A 81 4.46 -0.59 -8.58
CA LEU A 81 4.44 0.39 -9.65
C LEU A 81 5.84 0.89 -10.05
N SER A 82 6.87 0.05 -9.88
CA SER A 82 8.28 0.42 -10.07
C SER A 82 8.58 0.87 -11.52
N PHE A 83 7.80 0.35 -12.47
CA PHE A 83 7.86 0.68 -13.89
C PHE A 83 7.21 2.04 -14.24
N LEU A 84 6.36 2.60 -13.38
CA LEU A 84 5.55 3.78 -13.68
C LEU A 84 6.38 5.01 -14.12
N PRO A 85 7.49 5.37 -13.45
CA PRO A 85 8.31 6.52 -13.85
C PRO A 85 8.86 6.40 -15.27
N SER A 86 9.18 5.18 -15.72
CA SER A 86 9.68 4.91 -17.07
C SER A 86 8.59 4.94 -18.14
N MET A 87 7.33 4.70 -17.77
CA MET A 87 6.21 4.62 -18.69
C MET A 87 5.48 5.96 -18.88
N TYR A 88 5.58 6.83 -17.89
CA TYR A 88 4.92 8.13 -17.87
C TYR A 88 5.62 9.12 -18.80
N ASP A 89 4.88 9.72 -19.75
CA ASP A 89 5.37 10.81 -20.60
C ASP A 89 4.69 12.12 -20.24
N SER A 90 5.42 13.06 -19.65
CA SER A 90 4.88 14.37 -19.23
C SER A 90 4.36 15.23 -20.39
N ARG A 91 4.69 14.89 -21.64
CA ARG A 91 4.17 15.57 -22.84
C ARG A 91 2.91 14.91 -23.39
N SER A 92 2.61 13.71 -22.95
CA SER A 92 1.41 12.98 -23.32
C SER A 92 0.22 13.43 -22.48
N GLN A 93 -0.98 13.28 -23.05
CA GLN A 93 -2.25 13.40 -22.33
C GLN A 93 -3.05 12.10 -22.49
N GLY A 94 -2.32 10.98 -22.53
CA GLY A 94 -2.82 9.63 -22.72
C GLY A 94 -3.61 9.10 -21.52
N LEU A 95 -4.11 7.87 -21.67
CA LEU A 95 -4.85 7.18 -20.61
C LEU A 95 -4.00 7.07 -19.32
N LEU A 96 -2.75 6.61 -19.46
CA LEU A 96 -1.81 6.45 -18.34
C LEU A 96 -1.54 7.77 -17.63
N GLU A 97 -1.29 8.84 -18.38
CA GLU A 97 -0.96 10.13 -17.80
C GLU A 97 -2.15 10.70 -17.01
N ASN A 98 -3.37 10.60 -17.55
CA ASN A 98 -4.58 11.01 -16.83
C ASN A 98 -4.84 10.14 -15.59
N ALA A 99 -4.70 8.81 -15.68
CA ALA A 99 -4.87 7.93 -14.53
C ALA A 99 -3.84 8.21 -13.42
N THR A 100 -2.59 8.50 -13.81
CA THR A 100 -1.50 8.86 -12.89
C THR A 100 -1.76 10.20 -12.20
N LEU A 101 -2.10 11.24 -12.96
CA LEU A 101 -2.41 12.56 -12.40
C LEU A 101 -3.65 12.50 -11.50
N CYS A 102 -4.65 11.70 -11.87
CA CYS A 102 -5.83 11.46 -11.06
C CYS A 102 -5.46 10.97 -9.64
N VAL A 103 -4.73 9.85 -9.54
CA VAL A 103 -4.36 9.29 -8.24
C VAL A 103 -3.35 10.18 -7.49
N ALA A 104 -2.41 10.79 -8.21
CA ALA A 104 -1.40 11.65 -7.64
C ALA A 104 -2.00 12.91 -6.99
N GLN A 105 -2.95 13.55 -7.67
CA GLN A 105 -3.64 14.72 -7.13
C GLN A 105 -4.55 14.36 -5.95
N MET A 106 -5.19 13.19 -5.94
CA MET A 106 -5.94 12.74 -4.77
C MET A 106 -5.02 12.49 -3.56
N ALA A 107 -3.86 11.86 -3.80
CA ALA A 107 -2.86 11.67 -2.75
C ALA A 107 -2.35 13.02 -2.21
N ALA A 108 -2.07 13.97 -3.11
CA ALA A 108 -1.68 15.33 -2.74
C ALA A 108 -2.78 16.07 -1.96
N TYR A 109 -4.05 15.91 -2.33
CA TYR A 109 -5.19 16.44 -1.58
C TYR A 109 -5.21 15.89 -0.14
N ASN A 110 -5.05 14.57 0.03
CA ASN A 110 -5.03 13.97 1.37
C ASN A 110 -3.86 14.46 2.22
N LYS A 111 -2.71 14.81 1.60
CA LYS A 111 -1.51 15.27 2.31
C LYS A 111 -1.50 16.77 2.61
N PHE A 112 -1.82 17.58 1.61
CA PHE A 112 -1.65 19.03 1.63
C PHE A 112 -2.98 19.79 1.76
N GLY A 113 -4.11 19.09 1.65
CA GLY A 113 -5.43 19.70 1.52
C GLY A 113 -5.61 20.43 0.19
N GLY A 114 -6.59 21.32 0.11
CA GLY A 114 -6.80 22.20 -1.04
C GLY A 114 -7.71 21.59 -2.11
N GLU A 115 -8.92 22.15 -2.20
CA GLU A 115 -10.00 21.65 -3.06
C GLU A 115 -9.63 21.56 -4.54
N LYS A 116 -8.66 22.37 -5.00
CA LYS A 116 -8.14 22.30 -6.37
C LYS A 116 -7.58 20.92 -6.71
N PHE A 117 -6.82 20.29 -5.81
CA PHE A 117 -6.28 18.94 -6.05
C PHE A 117 -7.40 17.92 -6.21
N ARG A 118 -8.42 17.99 -5.35
CA ARG A 118 -9.58 17.09 -5.40
C ARG A 118 -10.37 17.26 -6.70
N VAL A 119 -10.70 18.50 -7.08
CA VAL A 119 -11.43 18.80 -8.32
C VAL A 119 -10.65 18.35 -9.56
N GLN A 120 -9.34 18.58 -9.60
CA GLN A 120 -8.53 18.14 -10.74
C GLN A 120 -8.41 16.62 -10.81
N SER A 121 -8.29 15.94 -9.66
CA SER A 121 -8.25 14.49 -9.61
C SER A 121 -9.47 13.87 -10.29
N TYR A 122 -10.68 14.31 -9.93
CA TYR A 122 -11.91 13.81 -10.57
C TYR A 122 -12.05 14.21 -12.04
N ARG A 123 -11.47 15.35 -12.46
CA ARG A 123 -11.44 15.72 -13.89
C ARG A 123 -10.56 14.76 -14.69
N HIS A 124 -9.39 14.41 -14.16
CA HIS A 124 -8.51 13.43 -14.78
C HIS A 124 -9.13 12.03 -14.74
N TYR A 125 -9.78 11.65 -13.64
CA TYR A 125 -10.57 10.42 -13.54
C TYR A 125 -11.58 10.32 -14.70
N GLY A 126 -12.44 11.34 -14.86
CA GLY A 126 -13.46 11.34 -15.91
C GLY A 126 -12.87 11.29 -17.32
N ARG A 127 -11.68 11.88 -17.56
CA ARG A 127 -10.96 11.74 -18.83
C ARG A 127 -10.43 10.33 -19.02
N ALA A 128 -9.76 9.77 -18.03
CA ALA A 128 -9.22 8.42 -18.06
C ALA A 128 -10.31 7.38 -18.36
N ILE A 129 -11.48 7.47 -17.70
CA ILE A 129 -12.60 6.54 -17.95
C ILE A 129 -13.11 6.62 -19.39
N ARG A 130 -13.26 7.82 -19.97
CA ARG A 130 -13.68 7.95 -21.38
C ARG A 130 -12.66 7.34 -22.35
N MET A 131 -11.38 7.61 -22.13
CA MET A 131 -10.31 7.06 -22.96
C MET A 131 -10.21 5.54 -22.81
N LEU A 132 -10.36 5.02 -21.60
CA LEU A 132 -10.37 3.58 -21.33
C LEU A 132 -11.52 2.89 -22.06
N GLN A 133 -12.72 3.46 -22.03
CA GLN A 133 -13.87 2.94 -22.77
C GLN A 133 -13.64 2.91 -24.28
N GLU A 134 -13.01 3.95 -24.84
CA GLU A 134 -12.66 4.00 -26.27
C GLU A 134 -11.63 2.92 -26.64
N ILE A 135 -10.57 2.78 -25.85
CA ILE A 135 -9.51 1.79 -26.07
C ILE A 135 -10.06 0.36 -25.99
N ILE A 136 -10.85 0.05 -24.96
CA ILE A 136 -11.44 -1.28 -24.78
C ILE A 136 -12.38 -1.62 -25.95
N ARG A 137 -13.16 -0.65 -26.47
CA ARG A 137 -14.03 -0.87 -27.63
C ARG A 137 -13.29 -1.19 -28.92
N SER A 138 -12.08 -0.64 -29.10
CA SER A 138 -11.25 -0.94 -30.28
C SER A 138 -10.52 -2.29 -30.20
N GLU A 139 -10.46 -2.90 -29.02
CA GLU A 139 -9.76 -4.15 -28.68
C GLU A 139 -8.24 -4.23 -28.95
N ASP A 140 -7.71 -3.57 -29.99
CA ASP A 140 -6.34 -3.70 -30.47
C ASP A 140 -5.27 -3.36 -29.41
N GLN A 141 -5.57 -2.39 -28.54
CA GLN A 141 -4.66 -1.92 -27.49
C GLN A 141 -5.12 -2.26 -26.07
N ALA A 142 -6.21 -3.03 -25.93
CA ALA A 142 -6.82 -3.29 -24.63
C ALA A 142 -5.87 -4.02 -23.67
N THR A 143 -4.93 -4.81 -24.20
CA THR A 143 -3.93 -5.56 -23.44
C THR A 143 -2.58 -4.85 -23.33
N ASP A 144 -2.45 -3.56 -23.64
CA ASP A 144 -1.20 -2.81 -23.47
C ASP A 144 -0.88 -2.53 -21.98
N ASP A 145 0.41 -2.48 -21.61
CA ASP A 145 0.87 -2.27 -20.24
C ASP A 145 0.35 -0.95 -19.70
N LYS A 146 0.23 0.07 -20.56
CA LYS A 146 -0.37 1.35 -20.19
C LYS A 146 -1.82 1.22 -19.75
N VAL A 147 -2.61 0.34 -20.38
CA VAL A 147 -4.02 0.14 -20.03
C VAL A 147 -4.15 -0.54 -18.67
N ILE A 148 -3.45 -1.65 -18.46
CA ILE A 148 -3.48 -2.37 -17.18
C ILE A 148 -2.95 -1.50 -16.04
N THR A 149 -1.83 -0.80 -16.27
CA THR A 149 -1.29 0.16 -15.30
C THR A 149 -2.33 1.22 -14.93
N SER A 150 -3.03 1.76 -15.92
CA SER A 150 -4.06 2.77 -15.69
C SER A 150 -5.19 2.23 -14.83
N ILE A 151 -5.65 1.00 -15.08
CA ILE A 151 -6.67 0.34 -14.27
C ILE A 151 -6.18 0.13 -12.83
N LEU A 152 -4.95 -0.33 -12.62
CA LEU A 152 -4.35 -0.48 -11.29
C LEU A 152 -4.25 0.86 -10.54
N LEU A 153 -3.91 1.95 -11.24
CA LEU A 153 -3.89 3.30 -10.66
C LEU A 153 -5.31 3.76 -10.26
N LEU A 154 -6.32 3.44 -11.06
CA LEU A 154 -7.72 3.74 -10.74
C LEU A 154 -8.25 2.89 -9.57
N CYS A 155 -7.83 1.63 -9.45
CA CYS A 155 -8.08 0.84 -8.24
C CYS A 155 -7.42 1.48 -7.01
N THR A 156 -6.17 1.93 -7.17
CA THR A 156 -5.41 2.59 -6.10
C THR A 156 -6.03 3.92 -5.68
N LEU A 157 -6.61 4.66 -6.64
CA LEU A 157 -7.40 5.86 -6.34
C LEU A 157 -8.50 5.55 -5.33
N LYS A 158 -9.20 4.41 -5.45
CA LYS A 158 -10.28 4.05 -4.51
C LYS A 158 -9.76 3.84 -3.08
N ASP A 159 -8.56 3.29 -2.91
CA ASP A 159 -7.95 3.15 -1.59
C ASP A 159 -7.59 4.52 -1.00
N ILE A 160 -7.06 5.41 -1.84
CA ILE A 160 -6.63 6.75 -1.44
C ILE A 160 -7.84 7.66 -1.20
N SER A 161 -8.91 7.60 -2.00
CA SER A 161 -10.12 8.41 -1.80
C SER A 161 -11.01 7.87 -0.68
N GLY A 162 -10.97 6.56 -0.42
CA GLY A 162 -11.82 5.88 0.54
C GLY A 162 -13.19 5.49 -0.04
N GLU A 163 -13.37 5.61 -1.35
CA GLU A 163 -14.61 5.26 -2.07
C GLU A 163 -14.73 3.75 -2.36
N ALA A 164 -13.78 2.93 -1.86
CA ALA A 164 -13.69 1.49 -2.16
C ALA A 164 -14.81 0.60 -1.57
N ALA A 165 -15.74 1.12 -0.77
CA ALA A 165 -16.73 0.29 -0.08
C ALA A 165 -18.07 0.26 -0.82
N GLY A 166 -18.29 -0.77 -1.65
CA GLY A 166 -19.60 -1.14 -2.19
C GLY A 166 -20.08 -0.33 -3.40
N ASP A 167 -19.15 0.25 -4.15
CA ASP A 167 -19.44 1.06 -5.34
C ASP A 167 -19.64 0.17 -6.58
N PRO A 168 -20.77 0.25 -7.32
CA PRO A 168 -20.94 -0.47 -8.58
C PRO A 168 -19.93 -0.09 -9.70
N GLY A 169 -19.14 0.98 -9.54
CA GLY A 169 -18.09 1.43 -10.47
C GLY A 169 -16.73 0.75 -10.31
N GLU A 170 -16.66 -0.52 -9.88
CA GLU A 170 -15.40 -1.23 -9.64
C GLU A 170 -14.63 -1.55 -10.93
N HIS A 171 -13.30 -1.45 -10.87
CA HIS A 171 -12.44 -1.73 -12.03
C HIS A 171 -11.88 -3.15 -12.05
N ALA A 172 -12.02 -3.90 -10.94
CA ALA A 172 -11.48 -5.25 -10.80
C ALA A 172 -12.05 -6.26 -11.82
N PRO A 173 -13.37 -6.29 -12.13
CA PRO A 173 -13.87 -7.20 -13.18
C PRO A 173 -13.25 -6.94 -14.56
N GLY A 174 -13.04 -5.66 -14.91
CA GLY A 174 -12.35 -5.29 -16.14
C GLY A 174 -10.88 -5.67 -16.13
N LEU A 175 -10.20 -5.53 -14.98
CA LEU A 175 -8.84 -5.98 -14.79
C LEU A 175 -8.69 -7.49 -15.00
N PHE A 176 -9.59 -8.29 -14.42
CA PHE A 176 -9.63 -9.74 -14.58
C PHE A 176 -9.63 -10.13 -16.05
N TYR A 177 -10.58 -9.61 -16.82
CA TYR A 177 -10.73 -9.94 -18.24
C TYR A 177 -9.49 -9.59 -19.07
N LEU A 178 -8.82 -8.47 -18.76
CA LEU A 178 -7.61 -8.07 -19.48
C LEU A 178 -6.39 -8.92 -19.11
N ILE A 179 -6.27 -9.34 -17.85
CA ILE A 179 -5.21 -10.25 -17.42
C ILE A 179 -5.41 -11.64 -18.03
N GLU A 180 -6.65 -12.14 -18.06
CA GLU A 180 -7.01 -13.38 -18.74
C GLU A 180 -6.69 -13.30 -20.24
N LYS A 181 -7.10 -12.22 -20.92
CA LYS A 181 -6.83 -12.00 -22.35
C LYS A 181 -5.35 -11.90 -22.68
N ARG A 182 -4.52 -11.40 -21.76
CA ARG A 182 -3.04 -11.37 -21.92
C ARG A 182 -2.41 -12.74 -21.87
N GLY A 183 -3.01 -13.67 -21.14
CA GLY A 183 -2.48 -15.02 -20.97
C GLY A 183 -1.25 -15.11 -20.06
N PRO A 184 -0.75 -16.33 -19.85
CA PRO A 184 0.36 -16.62 -18.94
C PRO A 184 1.70 -16.02 -19.40
N GLU A 185 1.88 -15.67 -20.67
CA GLU A 185 3.14 -15.19 -21.25
C GLU A 185 3.61 -13.85 -20.67
N GLN A 186 2.72 -13.09 -20.03
CA GLN A 186 3.06 -11.81 -19.40
C GLN A 186 4.13 -11.94 -18.31
N ILE A 187 4.27 -13.12 -17.69
CA ILE A 187 5.29 -13.40 -16.67
C ILE A 187 6.73 -13.33 -17.20
N VAL A 188 6.93 -13.49 -18.52
CA VAL A 188 8.27 -13.58 -19.13
C VAL A 188 9.06 -12.27 -19.01
N THR A 189 8.36 -11.14 -18.86
CA THR A 189 9.00 -9.84 -18.68
C THR A 189 8.88 -9.40 -17.22
N SER A 190 9.92 -8.78 -16.67
CA SER A 190 9.88 -8.23 -15.30
C SER A 190 8.69 -7.29 -15.08
N ARG A 191 8.40 -6.41 -16.05
CA ARG A 191 7.24 -5.51 -15.99
C ARG A 191 5.91 -6.25 -16.03
N GLY A 192 5.77 -7.23 -16.92
CA GLY A 192 4.55 -8.02 -17.02
C GLY A 192 4.31 -8.90 -15.79
N ALA A 193 5.36 -9.44 -15.19
CA ALA A 193 5.30 -10.16 -13.92
C ALA A 193 4.86 -9.25 -12.76
N GLU A 194 5.42 -8.03 -12.64
CA GLU A 194 4.98 -7.07 -11.63
C GLU A 194 3.53 -6.64 -11.83
N LEU A 195 3.11 -6.37 -13.09
CA LEU A 195 1.72 -6.05 -13.41
C LEU A 195 0.75 -7.18 -13.03
N LEU A 196 1.11 -8.42 -13.36
CA LEU A 196 0.34 -9.60 -12.99
C LEU A 196 0.25 -9.73 -11.47
N PHE A 197 1.38 -9.59 -10.76
CA PHE A 197 1.45 -9.69 -9.31
C PHE A 197 0.53 -8.65 -8.63
N LEU A 198 0.63 -7.38 -9.03
CA LEU A 198 -0.22 -6.31 -8.51
C LEU A 198 -1.70 -6.57 -8.85
N ALA A 199 -2.00 -7.03 -10.07
CA ALA A 199 -3.36 -7.34 -10.47
C ALA A 199 -3.97 -8.48 -9.64
N LEU A 200 -3.24 -9.56 -9.40
CA LEU A 200 -3.70 -10.69 -8.60
C LEU A 200 -3.98 -10.27 -7.15
N ILE A 201 -3.13 -9.44 -6.53
CA ILE A 201 -3.41 -8.88 -5.20
C ILE A 201 -4.72 -8.06 -5.23
N ARG A 202 -4.93 -7.22 -6.25
CA ARG A 202 -6.15 -6.42 -6.36
C ARG A 202 -7.40 -7.27 -6.54
N LEU A 203 -7.32 -8.29 -7.38
CA LEU A 203 -8.42 -9.22 -7.64
C LEU A 203 -8.75 -10.06 -6.40
N GLN A 204 -7.75 -10.46 -5.63
CA GLN A 204 -7.94 -11.18 -4.39
C GLN A 204 -8.70 -10.34 -3.36
N VAL A 205 -8.24 -9.10 -3.13
CA VAL A 205 -8.91 -8.14 -2.25
C VAL A 205 -10.37 -7.92 -2.70
N TYR A 206 -10.57 -7.72 -4.01
CA TYR A 206 -11.90 -7.54 -4.58
C TYR A 206 -12.80 -8.74 -4.27
N SER A 207 -12.33 -9.95 -4.60
CA SER A 207 -13.07 -11.20 -4.45
C SER A 207 -13.47 -11.44 -2.99
N PHE A 208 -12.55 -11.17 -2.06
CA PHE A 208 -12.84 -11.26 -0.63
C PHE A 208 -13.89 -10.24 -0.18
N LEU A 209 -13.77 -8.97 -0.58
CA LEU A 209 -14.70 -7.92 -0.15
C LEU A 209 -16.12 -8.09 -0.71
N HIS A 210 -16.23 -8.69 -1.90
CA HIS A 210 -17.50 -8.91 -2.60
C HIS A 210 -18.11 -10.29 -2.35
N ASP A 211 -17.41 -11.17 -1.62
CA ASP A 211 -17.80 -12.57 -1.44
C ASP A 211 -18.01 -13.30 -2.79
N ASP A 212 -17.19 -12.98 -3.79
CA ASP A 212 -17.29 -13.49 -5.16
C ASP A 212 -15.94 -14.04 -5.61
N ASP A 213 -15.84 -15.36 -5.77
CA ASP A 213 -14.62 -16.05 -6.21
C ASP A 213 -14.49 -16.14 -7.73
N THR A 214 -15.36 -15.51 -8.51
CA THR A 214 -15.26 -15.50 -9.99
C THR A 214 -13.95 -14.89 -10.48
N TYR A 215 -13.39 -13.95 -9.72
CA TYR A 215 -12.28 -13.10 -10.16
C TYR A 215 -10.92 -13.47 -9.57
N VAL A 216 -10.77 -14.59 -8.84
CA VAL A 216 -9.58 -14.85 -8.02
C VAL A 216 -8.31 -15.30 -8.78
N ASP A 217 -8.43 -15.95 -9.94
CA ASP A 217 -7.28 -16.45 -10.71
C ASP A 217 -7.57 -16.44 -12.22
N PRO A 218 -7.39 -15.29 -12.91
CA PRO A 218 -7.64 -15.17 -14.34
C PRO A 218 -6.85 -16.21 -15.14
N GLY A 219 -7.55 -17.05 -15.91
CA GLY A 219 -6.92 -18.10 -16.72
C GLY A 219 -6.16 -19.17 -15.93
N ALA A 220 -6.39 -19.29 -14.61
CA ALA A 220 -5.63 -20.16 -13.71
C ALA A 220 -4.11 -19.92 -13.75
N ILE A 221 -3.67 -18.70 -14.05
CA ILE A 221 -2.26 -18.35 -14.26
C ILE A 221 -1.47 -18.56 -12.96
N ALA A 222 -1.98 -18.08 -11.81
CA ALA A 222 -1.27 -18.25 -10.55
C ALA A 222 -1.14 -19.73 -10.19
N THR A 223 -2.20 -20.51 -10.41
CA THR A 223 -2.19 -21.96 -10.19
C THR A 223 -1.17 -22.66 -11.10
N ALA A 224 -1.11 -22.31 -12.38
CA ALA A 224 -0.21 -22.93 -13.34
C ALA A 224 1.28 -22.67 -13.02
N TRP A 225 1.62 -21.44 -12.63
CA TRP A 225 2.99 -21.04 -12.35
C TRP A 225 3.43 -21.26 -10.89
N GLY A 226 2.49 -21.39 -9.97
CA GLY A 226 2.75 -21.65 -8.55
C GLY A 226 3.49 -22.96 -8.28
N VAL A 227 3.51 -23.90 -9.24
CA VAL A 227 4.33 -25.12 -9.15
C VAL A 227 5.83 -24.81 -9.16
N PHE A 228 6.25 -23.68 -9.75
CA PHE A 228 7.65 -23.33 -9.95
C PHE A 228 8.11 -22.13 -9.12
N ASP A 229 7.18 -21.25 -8.72
CA ASP A 229 7.48 -20.03 -8.00
C ASP A 229 6.65 -19.95 -6.71
N PRO A 230 7.27 -20.02 -5.51
CA PRO A 230 6.57 -19.89 -4.23
C PRO A 230 5.80 -18.57 -4.07
N LEU A 231 6.20 -17.47 -4.68
CA LEU A 231 5.46 -16.21 -4.62
C LEU A 231 4.13 -16.31 -5.38
N LEU A 232 4.14 -16.94 -6.57
CA LEU A 232 2.91 -17.19 -7.32
C LEU A 232 2.06 -18.29 -6.68
N ARG A 233 2.69 -19.28 -6.06
CA ARG A 233 1.99 -20.30 -5.27
C ARG A 233 1.25 -19.67 -4.10
N ALA A 234 1.86 -18.69 -3.44
CA ALA A 234 1.22 -17.94 -2.38
C ALA A 234 -0.09 -17.33 -2.89
N LEU A 235 -0.07 -16.65 -4.05
CA LEU A 235 -1.25 -16.07 -4.70
C LEU A 235 -2.31 -17.13 -5.04
N ALA A 236 -1.91 -18.27 -5.62
CA ALA A 236 -2.82 -19.37 -5.91
C ALA A 236 -3.51 -19.94 -4.64
N MET A 237 -2.78 -20.03 -3.53
CA MET A 237 -3.33 -20.42 -2.24
C MET A 237 -4.34 -19.39 -1.70
N MET A 238 -4.15 -18.10 -1.98
CA MET A 238 -5.13 -17.04 -1.65
C MET A 238 -6.43 -17.25 -2.43
N SER A 239 -6.32 -17.53 -3.74
CA SER A 239 -7.47 -17.82 -4.60
C SER A 239 -8.24 -19.05 -4.12
N ARG A 240 -7.52 -20.14 -3.78
CA ARG A 240 -8.11 -21.36 -3.20
C ARG A 240 -8.82 -21.07 -1.87
N THR A 241 -8.23 -20.22 -1.02
CA THR A 241 -8.79 -19.85 0.28
C THR A 241 -10.15 -19.15 0.15
N VAL A 242 -10.29 -18.20 -0.78
CA VAL A 242 -11.57 -17.49 -1.00
C VAL A 242 -12.64 -18.44 -1.50
N SER A 243 -12.31 -19.33 -2.45
CA SER A 243 -13.27 -20.32 -2.96
C SER A 243 -13.71 -21.30 -1.87
N LEU A 244 -12.77 -21.84 -1.08
CA LEU A 244 -13.08 -22.72 0.04
C LEU A 244 -13.96 -22.03 1.08
N ARG A 245 -13.64 -20.79 1.44
CA ARG A 245 -14.47 -19.99 2.35
C ARG A 245 -15.89 -19.83 1.81
N ASN A 246 -16.05 -19.46 0.55
CA ASN A 246 -17.35 -19.24 -0.06
C ASN A 246 -18.22 -20.49 -0.01
N ARG A 247 -17.63 -21.65 -0.32
CA ARG A 247 -18.29 -22.95 -0.23
C ARG A 247 -18.62 -23.34 1.21
N LEU A 248 -17.66 -23.23 2.12
CA LEU A 248 -17.79 -23.67 3.52
C LEU A 248 -18.85 -22.88 4.29
N LEU A 249 -18.93 -21.58 4.03
CA LEU A 249 -19.88 -20.69 4.70
C LEU A 249 -21.13 -20.43 3.84
N SER A 250 -21.33 -21.17 2.75
CA SER A 250 -22.50 -21.03 1.87
C SER A 250 -23.78 -21.46 2.62
N PRO A 251 -24.93 -20.78 2.44
CA PRO A 251 -26.21 -21.28 2.93
C PRO A 251 -26.56 -22.68 2.41
N ASP A 252 -26.11 -22.99 1.19
CA ASP A 252 -26.36 -24.27 0.53
C ASP A 252 -25.47 -25.39 1.07
N HIS A 253 -24.48 -25.08 1.91
CA HIS A 253 -23.59 -26.08 2.51
C HIS A 253 -24.37 -27.17 3.26
N ALA A 254 -25.47 -26.80 3.93
CA ALA A 254 -26.32 -27.74 4.66
C ALA A 254 -27.03 -28.77 3.74
N LEU A 255 -27.08 -28.50 2.43
CA LEU A 255 -27.66 -29.39 1.42
C LEU A 255 -26.63 -30.38 0.84
N LEU A 256 -25.33 -30.15 1.06
CA LEU A 256 -24.27 -31.06 0.63
C LEU A 256 -24.39 -32.38 1.39
N ASP A 257 -24.06 -33.48 0.73
CA ASP A 257 -24.02 -34.77 1.40
C ASP A 257 -22.84 -34.82 2.42
N PRO A 258 -22.90 -35.70 3.42
CA PRO A 258 -21.85 -35.76 4.45
C PRO A 258 -20.44 -36.04 3.89
N GLN A 259 -20.33 -36.73 2.76
CA GLN A 259 -19.05 -37.05 2.13
C GLN A 259 -18.45 -35.81 1.46
N GLU A 260 -19.28 -35.01 0.78
CA GLU A 260 -18.90 -33.72 0.20
C GLU A 260 -18.51 -32.71 1.28
N GLN A 261 -19.24 -32.67 2.40
CA GLN A 261 -18.89 -31.83 3.54
C GLN A 261 -17.52 -32.24 4.14
N ALA A 262 -17.28 -33.53 4.30
CA ALA A 262 -15.99 -34.05 4.77
C ALA A 262 -14.85 -33.74 3.78
N ALA A 263 -15.09 -33.91 2.46
CA ALA A 263 -14.10 -33.59 1.44
C ALA A 263 -13.77 -32.09 1.38
N LEU A 264 -14.76 -31.22 1.62
CA LEU A 264 -14.55 -29.78 1.70
C LEU A 264 -13.70 -29.40 2.93
N LEU A 265 -13.98 -29.99 4.09
CA LEU A 265 -13.15 -29.80 5.29
C LEU A 265 -11.72 -30.33 5.08
N GLN A 266 -11.59 -31.50 4.47
CA GLN A 266 -10.29 -32.07 4.10
C GLN A 266 -9.51 -31.11 3.19
N SER A 267 -10.17 -30.51 2.19
CA SER A 267 -9.54 -29.51 1.32
C SER A 267 -9.08 -28.25 2.09
N CYS A 268 -9.78 -27.88 3.16
CA CYS A 268 -9.35 -26.78 4.04
C CYS A 268 -8.09 -27.16 4.83
N PHE A 269 -8.02 -28.36 5.39
CA PHE A 269 -6.82 -28.85 6.10
C PHE A 269 -5.62 -28.98 5.15
N GLU A 270 -5.81 -29.53 3.96
CA GLU A 270 -4.76 -29.58 2.93
C GLU A 270 -4.24 -28.19 2.57
N THR A 271 -5.12 -27.19 2.48
CA THR A 271 -4.71 -25.81 2.20
C THR A 271 -3.92 -25.21 3.38
N LEU A 272 -4.25 -25.57 4.62
CA LEU A 272 -3.44 -25.18 5.79
C LEU A 272 -2.06 -25.84 5.79
N ASP A 273 -1.97 -27.08 5.32
CA ASP A 273 -0.69 -27.78 5.11
C ASP A 273 0.11 -27.13 3.98
N ASP A 274 -0.53 -26.70 2.90
CA ASP A 274 0.11 -25.92 1.83
C ASP A 274 0.74 -24.63 2.37
N PHE A 275 0.07 -23.92 3.29
CA PHE A 275 0.66 -22.75 3.97
C PHE A 275 1.88 -23.13 4.82
N HIS A 276 1.86 -24.28 5.49
CA HIS A 276 2.99 -24.75 6.28
C HIS A 276 4.18 -25.16 5.39
N ASN A 277 3.92 -25.85 4.28
CA ASN A 277 4.94 -26.21 3.30
C ASN A 277 5.53 -24.97 2.64
N TRP A 278 4.68 -23.98 2.34
CA TRP A 278 5.14 -22.68 1.83
C TRP A 278 6.11 -22.01 2.80
N ASP A 279 5.80 -21.99 4.10
CA ASP A 279 6.69 -21.43 5.13
C ASP A 279 8.08 -22.08 5.12
N ALA A 280 8.15 -23.41 4.95
CA ALA A 280 9.40 -24.17 4.92
C ALA A 280 10.20 -23.92 3.63
N GLU A 281 9.52 -23.85 2.48
CA GLU A 281 10.16 -23.74 1.17
C GLU A 281 10.53 -22.31 0.78
N ALA A 282 9.74 -21.32 1.21
CA ALA A 282 9.94 -19.91 0.86
C ALA A 282 11.33 -19.41 1.29
N ALA A 283 11.83 -19.88 2.44
CA ALA A 283 13.16 -19.46 2.90
C ALA A 283 14.29 -19.89 1.96
N ALA A 284 14.23 -21.11 1.44
CA ALA A 284 15.21 -21.61 0.48
C ALA A 284 15.09 -20.87 -0.86
N TYR A 285 13.86 -20.64 -1.33
CA TYR A 285 13.61 -19.89 -2.56
C TYR A 285 14.15 -18.47 -2.49
N TRP A 286 13.80 -17.71 -1.43
CA TRP A 286 14.26 -16.32 -1.28
C TRP A 286 15.78 -16.21 -1.32
N ARG A 287 16.47 -17.11 -0.60
CA ARG A 287 17.94 -17.11 -0.54
C ARG A 287 18.60 -17.40 -1.88
N ASN A 288 17.97 -18.24 -2.70
CA ASN A 288 18.52 -18.67 -3.98
C ASN A 288 18.15 -17.71 -5.12
N THR A 289 17.02 -17.02 -5.02
CA THR A 289 16.46 -16.19 -6.09
C THR A 289 16.77 -14.71 -5.91
N PHE A 290 16.74 -14.19 -4.68
CA PHE A 290 16.87 -12.76 -4.41
C PHE A 290 18.16 -12.44 -3.66
N GLU A 291 18.97 -11.55 -4.22
CA GLU A 291 20.25 -11.17 -3.62
C GLU A 291 20.05 -10.29 -2.38
N GLY A 292 20.60 -10.71 -1.24
CA GLY A 292 20.66 -9.89 -0.02
C GLY A 292 19.33 -9.69 0.71
N ARG A 293 18.24 -10.33 0.28
CA ARG A 293 16.95 -10.27 0.97
C ARG A 293 16.91 -11.20 2.17
N THR A 294 16.18 -10.75 3.19
CA THR A 294 15.84 -11.59 4.33
C THR A 294 14.80 -12.63 3.91
N THR A 295 14.96 -13.85 4.39
CA THR A 295 14.06 -14.96 4.07
C THR A 295 12.79 -14.95 4.94
N PRO A 296 11.61 -15.25 4.39
CA PRO A 296 10.42 -15.56 5.18
C PRO A 296 10.68 -16.68 6.20
N THR A 297 9.98 -16.63 7.32
CA THR A 297 10.10 -17.59 8.44
C THR A 297 8.79 -18.30 8.69
N ALA A 298 8.80 -19.33 9.55
CA ALA A 298 7.59 -20.07 9.88
C ALA A 298 6.60 -19.22 10.69
N LEU A 299 5.34 -19.66 10.72
CA LEU A 299 4.29 -19.04 11.51
C LEU A 299 4.70 -18.89 12.99
N GLY A 300 4.61 -17.66 13.51
CA GLY A 300 4.94 -17.31 14.88
C GLY A 300 6.41 -16.94 15.13
N GLU A 301 7.28 -17.11 14.14
CA GLU A 301 8.71 -16.81 14.27
C GLU A 301 9.03 -15.33 13.99
N VAL A 302 8.20 -14.62 13.23
CA VAL A 302 8.40 -13.19 12.95
C VAL A 302 8.28 -12.40 14.26
N ALA A 303 7.25 -12.70 15.05
CA ALA A 303 7.00 -12.06 16.33
C ALA A 303 8.10 -12.33 17.38
N ALA A 304 8.93 -13.36 17.18
CA ALA A 304 10.08 -13.63 18.05
C ALA A 304 11.20 -12.58 17.91
N GLY A 305 11.15 -11.72 16.87
CA GLY A 305 12.03 -10.55 16.72
C GLY A 305 13.49 -10.89 16.42
N THR A 306 13.76 -12.10 15.94
CA THR A 306 15.13 -12.59 15.67
C THR A 306 15.70 -12.09 14.34
N THR A 307 14.84 -11.56 13.47
CA THR A 307 15.14 -11.32 12.06
C THR A 307 14.64 -9.93 11.63
N HIS A 308 15.45 -9.20 10.86
CA HIS A 308 15.06 -7.92 10.23
C HIS A 308 14.59 -8.17 8.80
N TYR A 309 13.40 -7.68 8.43
CA TYR A 309 12.85 -7.85 7.07
C TYR A 309 12.94 -6.55 6.25
N ASP A 310 13.18 -6.70 4.95
CA ASP A 310 12.96 -5.62 3.99
C ASP A 310 11.45 -5.34 3.78
N PRO A 311 11.08 -4.14 3.30
CA PRO A 311 9.68 -3.73 3.20
C PRO A 311 8.82 -4.66 2.34
N GLU A 312 9.31 -5.10 1.18
CA GLU A 312 8.49 -5.92 0.29
C GLU A 312 8.32 -7.35 0.83
N THR A 313 9.37 -7.97 1.38
CA THR A 313 9.25 -9.27 2.07
C THR A 313 8.27 -9.19 3.23
N ALA A 314 8.30 -8.12 4.02
CA ALA A 314 7.35 -7.90 5.10
C ALA A 314 5.91 -7.77 4.59
N CYS A 315 5.68 -7.12 3.44
CA CYS A 315 4.37 -7.08 2.79
C CYS A 315 3.90 -8.47 2.36
N ILE A 316 4.77 -9.31 1.77
CA ILE A 316 4.42 -10.67 1.39
C ILE A 316 4.02 -11.50 2.61
N ILE A 317 4.79 -11.42 3.70
CA ILE A 317 4.45 -12.10 4.95
C ILE A 317 3.06 -11.67 5.41
N ILE A 318 2.76 -10.37 5.45
CA ILE A 318 1.44 -9.86 5.86
C ILE A 318 0.33 -10.42 4.96
N LEU A 319 0.52 -10.43 3.64
CA LEU A 319 -0.46 -10.94 2.69
C LEU A 319 -0.73 -12.44 2.92
N VAL A 320 0.33 -13.26 2.95
CA VAL A 320 0.20 -14.73 3.14
C VAL A 320 -0.44 -15.06 4.48
N ARG A 321 -0.03 -14.38 5.56
CA ARG A 321 -0.61 -14.58 6.89
C ARG A 321 -2.06 -14.13 6.96
N SER A 322 -2.45 -13.09 6.21
CA SER A 322 -3.84 -12.63 6.16
C SER A 322 -4.79 -13.63 5.50
N GLU A 323 -4.31 -14.37 4.50
CA GLU A 323 -5.08 -15.40 3.81
C GLU A 323 -5.22 -16.65 4.66
N ARG A 324 -4.12 -17.07 5.30
CA ARG A 324 -4.17 -18.12 6.32
C ARG A 324 -5.16 -17.76 7.43
N LEU A 325 -5.17 -16.51 7.89
CA LEU A 325 -6.12 -16.01 8.88
C LEU A 325 -7.58 -16.12 8.39
N ILE A 326 -7.87 -15.77 7.13
CA ILE A 326 -9.21 -15.92 6.54
C ILE A 326 -9.67 -17.38 6.60
N LEU A 327 -8.82 -18.33 6.19
CA LEU A 327 -9.17 -19.76 6.19
C LEU A 327 -9.40 -20.29 7.61
N LEU A 328 -8.47 -20.00 8.54
CA LEU A 328 -8.59 -20.39 9.95
C LEU A 328 -9.89 -19.87 10.56
N MET A 329 -10.21 -18.59 10.35
CA MET A 329 -11.43 -17.98 10.86
C MET A 329 -12.69 -18.58 10.22
N SER A 330 -12.64 -18.91 8.93
CA SER A 330 -13.77 -19.54 8.22
C SER A 330 -14.08 -20.93 8.79
N MET A 331 -13.06 -21.73 9.11
CA MET A 331 -13.22 -23.05 9.74
C MET A 331 -13.78 -22.94 11.16
N ILE A 332 -13.33 -21.97 11.94
CA ILE A 332 -13.85 -21.71 13.30
C ILE A 332 -15.31 -21.22 13.24
N ALA A 333 -15.63 -20.31 12.32
CA ALA A 333 -16.99 -19.84 12.09
C ALA A 333 -17.91 -21.01 11.70
N TYR A 334 -17.48 -21.85 10.77
CA TYR A 334 -18.20 -23.04 10.35
C TYR A 334 -18.50 -23.99 11.52
N HIS A 335 -17.51 -24.28 12.36
CA HIS A 335 -17.70 -25.09 13.57
C HIS A 335 -18.80 -24.53 14.48
N HIS A 336 -18.77 -23.21 14.74
CA HIS A 336 -19.79 -22.56 15.56
C HIS A 336 -21.17 -22.49 14.89
N TYR A 337 -21.23 -22.39 13.56
CA TYR A 337 -22.49 -22.51 12.82
C TYR A 337 -23.10 -23.92 12.97
N GLN A 338 -22.30 -24.99 12.84
CA GLN A 338 -22.78 -26.35 13.06
C GLN A 338 -23.36 -26.54 14.47
N GLN A 339 -22.65 -26.05 15.50
CA GLN A 339 -23.13 -26.06 16.88
C GLN A 339 -24.46 -25.31 17.05
N HIS A 340 -24.60 -24.15 16.39
CA HIS A 340 -25.81 -23.34 16.52
C HIS A 340 -27.04 -24.02 15.91
N HIS A 341 -26.87 -24.68 14.76
CA HIS A 341 -27.94 -25.36 14.06
C HIS A 341 -28.26 -26.77 14.61
N SER A 342 -27.70 -27.11 15.78
CA SER A 342 -27.86 -28.43 16.43
C SER A 342 -27.41 -29.60 15.55
N THR A 343 -26.57 -29.33 14.57
CA THR A 343 -25.86 -30.36 13.81
C THR A 343 -24.74 -30.91 14.69
N ILE A 344 -24.52 -32.22 14.68
CA ILE A 344 -23.35 -32.81 15.36
C ILE A 344 -22.11 -32.21 14.69
N PRO A 345 -21.30 -31.40 15.39
CA PRO A 345 -20.11 -30.83 14.80
C PRO A 345 -19.16 -31.95 14.38
N ASP A 346 -18.38 -31.70 13.32
CA ASP A 346 -17.38 -32.67 12.91
C ASP A 346 -16.39 -32.94 14.08
N PRO A 347 -16.20 -34.19 14.52
CA PRO A 347 -15.35 -34.51 15.67
C PRO A 347 -13.88 -34.11 15.47
N CYS A 348 -13.36 -34.24 14.24
CA CYS A 348 -11.99 -33.88 13.90
C CYS A 348 -11.84 -32.35 14.00
N LEU A 349 -12.74 -31.61 13.35
CA LEU A 349 -12.75 -30.15 13.42
C LEU A 349 -12.86 -29.66 14.86
N THR A 350 -13.74 -30.29 15.66
CA THR A 350 -13.92 -29.97 17.09
C THR A 350 -12.62 -30.12 17.89
N ALA A 351 -11.88 -31.20 17.66
CA ALA A 351 -10.59 -31.42 18.31
C ALA A 351 -9.53 -30.41 17.87
N CYS A 352 -9.61 -29.92 16.62
CA CYS A 352 -8.67 -28.94 16.06
C CYS A 352 -8.95 -27.49 16.48
N VAL A 353 -10.16 -27.12 16.92
CA VAL A 353 -10.51 -25.72 17.23
C VAL A 353 -9.47 -24.99 18.11
N PRO A 354 -8.98 -25.54 19.23
CA PRO A 354 -7.98 -24.85 20.05
C PRO A 354 -6.67 -24.57 19.31
N ILE A 355 -6.26 -25.46 18.41
CA ILE A 355 -5.07 -25.30 17.57
C ILE A 355 -5.31 -24.21 16.53
N LEU A 356 -6.49 -24.19 15.90
CA LEU A 356 -6.88 -23.14 14.96
C LEU A 356 -6.90 -21.76 15.65
N GLU A 357 -7.47 -21.65 16.85
CA GLU A 357 -7.47 -20.43 17.67
C GLU A 357 -6.03 -19.96 17.98
N GLN A 358 -5.13 -20.88 18.35
CA GLN A 358 -3.72 -20.56 18.56
C GLN A 358 -3.05 -20.04 17.28
N HIS A 359 -3.29 -20.69 16.13
CA HIS A 359 -2.72 -20.28 14.85
C HIS A 359 -3.25 -18.91 14.39
N VAL A 360 -4.50 -18.57 14.72
CA VAL A 360 -5.06 -17.22 14.50
C VAL A 360 -4.24 -16.18 15.26
N HIS A 361 -3.94 -16.41 16.53
CA HIS A 361 -3.12 -15.49 17.32
C HIS A 361 -1.71 -15.34 16.77
N LEU A 362 -1.06 -16.44 16.37
CA LEU A 362 0.28 -16.40 15.77
C LEU A 362 0.28 -15.64 14.44
N ALA A 363 -0.71 -15.87 13.59
CA ALA A 363 -0.83 -15.16 12.31
C ALA A 363 -1.00 -13.65 12.52
N ILE A 364 -1.86 -13.26 13.47
CA ILE A 364 -2.06 -11.85 13.82
C ILE A 364 -0.78 -11.22 14.39
N GLU A 365 -0.07 -11.91 15.29
CA GLU A 365 1.19 -11.42 15.84
C GLU A 365 2.25 -11.22 14.75
N ASP A 366 2.43 -12.18 13.86
CA ASP A 366 3.36 -12.07 12.74
C ASP A 366 3.00 -10.87 11.85
N MET A 367 1.72 -10.73 11.46
CA MET A 367 1.26 -9.60 10.64
C MET A 367 1.60 -8.25 11.30
N LEU A 368 1.27 -8.10 12.59
CA LEU A 368 1.50 -6.85 13.32
C LEU A 368 2.98 -6.62 13.65
N ALA A 369 3.79 -7.67 13.77
CA ALA A 369 5.24 -7.59 13.93
C ALA A 369 5.93 -7.22 12.60
N SER A 370 5.35 -7.58 11.45
CA SER A 370 5.84 -7.20 10.12
C SER A 370 5.56 -5.74 9.74
N VAL A 371 4.53 -5.10 10.30
CA VAL A 371 4.13 -3.72 9.92
C VAL A 371 5.28 -2.69 10.01
N PRO A 372 6.08 -2.63 11.09
CA PRO A 372 7.17 -1.66 11.18
C PRO A 372 8.23 -1.84 10.09
N TYR A 373 8.47 -3.08 9.64
CA TYR A 373 9.38 -3.36 8.54
C TYR A 373 8.76 -2.94 7.20
N ALA A 374 7.49 -3.29 6.97
CA ALA A 374 6.74 -2.91 5.76
C ALA A 374 6.67 -1.38 5.56
N LEU A 375 6.44 -0.63 6.64
CA LEU A 375 6.40 0.84 6.60
C LEU A 375 7.80 1.48 6.73
N GLY A 376 8.84 0.66 6.90
CA GLY A 376 10.24 1.07 7.04
C GLY A 376 10.54 1.95 8.25
N ASP A 377 9.81 1.73 9.35
CA ASP A 377 10.08 2.32 10.67
C ASP A 377 11.34 1.72 11.31
N VAL A 378 11.76 0.55 10.86
CA VAL A 378 12.89 -0.20 11.40
C VAL A 378 13.89 -0.48 10.29
N GLY A 379 15.04 0.17 10.36
CA GLY A 379 16.19 -0.09 9.50
C GLY A 379 17.01 -1.31 9.94
N PRO A 380 18.03 -1.69 9.15
CA PRO A 380 18.92 -2.80 9.47
C PRO A 380 19.52 -2.65 10.88
N GLY A 381 19.53 -3.72 11.66
CA GLY A 381 20.03 -3.71 13.04
C GLY A 381 19.06 -3.12 14.08
N GLY A 382 17.80 -2.86 13.72
CA GLY A 382 16.77 -2.41 14.65
C GLY A 382 16.74 -0.90 14.91
N ALA A 383 17.52 -0.12 14.15
CA ALA A 383 17.53 1.34 14.27
C ALA A 383 16.24 1.95 13.70
N PRO A 384 15.72 3.06 14.28
CA PRO A 384 14.61 3.79 13.67
C PRO A 384 14.94 4.20 12.23
N GLY A 385 14.07 3.80 11.30
CA GLY A 385 14.15 4.11 9.88
C GLY A 385 13.05 5.08 9.46
N THR A 386 13.23 5.66 8.28
CA THR A 386 12.15 6.33 7.55
C THR A 386 12.24 5.97 6.09
N LEU A 387 11.22 5.31 5.56
CA LEU A 387 11.14 4.98 4.15
C LEU A 387 10.41 6.08 3.39
N ALA A 388 11.01 6.54 2.29
CA ALA A 388 10.39 7.56 1.46
C ALA A 388 9.05 7.09 0.88
N HIS A 389 8.95 5.80 0.53
CA HIS A 389 7.85 5.17 -0.19
C HIS A 389 6.97 4.25 0.67
N ASP A 390 6.82 4.53 1.97
CA ASP A 390 5.94 3.72 2.85
C ASP A 390 4.46 3.66 2.42
N GLY A 391 4.04 4.56 1.51
CA GLY A 391 2.69 4.60 0.95
C GLY A 391 2.45 3.42 0.00
N ALA A 392 3.48 2.94 -0.69
CA ALA A 392 3.40 1.74 -1.51
C ALA A 392 3.03 0.52 -0.65
N ALA A 393 3.78 0.31 0.44
CA ALA A 393 3.50 -0.76 1.40
C ALA A 393 2.12 -0.58 2.06
N ALA A 394 1.74 0.66 2.43
CA ALA A 394 0.44 0.96 3.02
C ALA A 394 -0.73 0.51 2.13
N ILE A 395 -0.65 0.76 0.82
CA ILE A 395 -1.66 0.31 -0.15
C ILE A 395 -1.79 -1.22 -0.14
N VAL A 396 -0.66 -1.92 -0.11
CA VAL A 396 -0.63 -3.39 -0.16
C VAL A 396 -1.24 -4.00 1.11
N ILE A 397 -0.92 -3.45 2.29
CA ILE A 397 -1.26 -4.11 3.57
C ILE A 397 -2.57 -3.61 4.20
N VAL A 398 -3.16 -2.50 3.75
CA VAL A 398 -4.30 -1.86 4.43
C VAL A 398 -5.46 -2.83 4.69
N GLN A 399 -5.81 -3.66 3.69
CA GLN A 399 -6.93 -4.59 3.84
C GLN A 399 -6.61 -5.74 4.80
N SER A 400 -5.39 -6.27 4.74
CA SER A 400 -4.91 -7.28 5.69
C SER A 400 -4.96 -6.78 7.14
N ILE A 401 -4.60 -5.52 7.40
CA ILE A 401 -4.69 -4.95 8.76
C ILE A 401 -6.15 -4.70 9.17
N ARG A 402 -7.05 -4.37 8.23
CA ARG A 402 -8.49 -4.28 8.52
C ARG A 402 -9.09 -5.63 8.93
N LEU A 403 -8.61 -6.75 8.37
CA LEU A 403 -9.01 -8.09 8.82
C LEU A 403 -8.65 -8.31 10.28
N VAL A 404 -7.43 -7.95 10.68
CA VAL A 404 -6.97 -8.05 12.07
C VAL A 404 -7.81 -7.18 13.00
N ALA A 405 -8.02 -5.90 12.64
CA ALA A 405 -8.78 -4.95 13.45
C ALA A 405 -10.26 -5.35 13.64
N SER A 406 -10.79 -6.21 12.77
CA SER A 406 -12.15 -6.71 12.85
C SER A 406 -12.27 -8.14 13.37
N CYS A 407 -11.16 -8.84 13.59
CA CYS A 407 -11.15 -10.24 14.02
C CYS A 407 -11.75 -10.42 15.43
N ALA A 408 -12.59 -11.44 15.60
CA ALA A 408 -13.26 -11.78 16.85
C ALA A 408 -12.32 -12.39 17.90
N LEU A 409 -11.29 -13.11 17.44
CA LEU A 409 -10.31 -13.79 18.28
C LEU A 409 -9.06 -12.93 18.56
N ALA A 410 -8.93 -11.76 17.96
CA ALA A 410 -7.81 -10.87 18.26
C ALA A 410 -7.84 -10.42 19.73
N SER A 411 -6.68 -10.45 20.40
CA SER A 411 -6.56 -9.95 21.77
C SER A 411 -6.80 -8.42 21.81
N PRO A 412 -7.18 -7.85 22.97
CA PRO A 412 -7.35 -6.41 23.09
C PRO A 412 -6.11 -5.61 22.68
N GLU A 413 -4.92 -6.14 22.96
CA GLU A 413 -3.65 -5.52 22.58
C GLU A 413 -3.40 -5.60 21.07
N GLN A 414 -3.71 -6.74 20.44
CA GLN A 414 -3.67 -6.90 18.98
C GLN A 414 -4.61 -5.93 18.28
N LEU A 415 -5.85 -5.81 18.76
CA LEU A 415 -6.85 -4.87 18.21
C LEU A 415 -6.39 -3.42 18.35
N ARG A 416 -5.82 -3.06 19.50
CA ARG A 416 -5.27 -1.72 19.74
C ARG A 416 -4.12 -1.40 18.76
N ARG A 417 -3.18 -2.35 18.58
CA ARG A 417 -2.07 -2.22 17.61
C ARG A 417 -2.60 -2.08 16.18
N ALA A 418 -3.50 -2.96 15.75
CA ALA A 418 -4.09 -2.90 14.41
C ALA A 418 -4.83 -1.58 14.15
N THR A 419 -5.64 -1.12 15.12
CA THR A 419 -6.36 0.16 15.03
C THR A 419 -5.40 1.35 14.96
N ALA A 420 -4.32 1.34 15.74
CA ALA A 420 -3.28 2.38 15.68
C ALA A 420 -2.57 2.41 14.32
N VAL A 421 -2.30 1.24 13.72
CA VAL A 421 -1.76 1.13 12.36
C VAL A 421 -2.75 1.74 11.36
N LEU A 422 -4.03 1.34 11.37
CA LEU A 422 -5.04 1.90 10.45
C LEU A 422 -5.20 3.41 10.58
N ALA A 423 -5.22 3.93 11.82
CA ALA A 423 -5.28 5.37 12.06
C ALA A 423 -4.05 6.09 11.45
N ARG A 424 -2.87 5.48 11.52
CA ARG A 424 -1.67 6.00 10.86
C ARG A 424 -1.77 5.94 9.34
N LEU A 425 -2.29 4.85 8.77
CA LEU A 425 -2.45 4.73 7.31
C LEU A 425 -3.42 5.81 6.78
N ASP A 426 -4.52 6.06 7.49
CA ASP A 426 -5.49 7.11 7.15
C ASP A 426 -4.90 8.51 7.34
N ALA A 427 -4.58 8.89 8.58
CA ALA A 427 -4.23 10.28 8.91
C ALA A 427 -2.78 10.65 8.54
N GLY A 428 -1.85 9.70 8.63
CA GLY A 428 -0.43 9.94 8.40
C GLY A 428 0.00 9.79 6.94
N ILE A 429 -0.48 8.74 6.27
CA ILE A 429 -0.09 8.40 4.90
C ILE A 429 -1.11 8.90 3.88
N GLY A 430 -2.41 8.91 4.22
CA GLY A 430 -3.49 9.38 3.35
C GLY A 430 -4.21 8.26 2.60
N ILE A 431 -4.20 7.02 3.14
CA ILE A 431 -4.99 5.89 2.63
C ILE A 431 -6.35 5.88 3.33
N ARG A 432 -7.33 6.58 2.76
CA ARG A 432 -8.65 6.76 3.39
C ARG A 432 -9.44 5.47 3.53
N ALA A 433 -9.16 4.43 2.73
CA ALA A 433 -9.76 3.11 2.92
C ALA A 433 -9.44 2.49 4.28
N ALA A 434 -8.38 2.93 4.97
CA ALA A 434 -8.06 2.49 6.33
C ALA A 434 -9.09 2.96 7.37
N ALA A 435 -9.80 4.06 7.09
CA ALA A 435 -10.76 4.66 8.02
C ALA A 435 -12.06 3.87 8.15
N GLY A 436 -12.40 2.91 7.26
CA GLY A 436 -13.61 2.08 7.35
C GLY A 436 -14.96 2.81 7.43
N PRO A 437 -16.09 2.16 7.11
CA PRO A 437 -17.42 2.78 7.23
C PRO A 437 -17.85 3.09 8.69
N GLY A 438 -17.20 2.49 9.70
CA GLY A 438 -17.59 2.60 11.12
C GLY A 438 -16.64 3.42 12.00
N LEU A 439 -15.64 4.08 11.42
CA LEU A 439 -14.59 4.81 12.14
C LEU A 439 -14.56 6.31 11.75
N ARG A 440 -15.38 6.72 10.78
CA ARG A 440 -15.74 8.13 10.55
C ARG A 440 -16.88 8.51 11.47
N VAL A 441 -16.54 9.00 12.66
CA VAL A 441 -17.42 9.85 13.45
C VAL A 441 -17.15 11.27 12.97
N ASP A 442 -18.17 11.87 12.34
CA ASP A 442 -18.33 13.29 12.03
C ASP A 442 -17.37 13.92 10.99
N GLU A 443 -17.95 14.30 9.84
CA GLU A 443 -17.73 15.57 9.10
C GLU A 443 -18.42 15.47 7.72
N GLN A 444 -19.75 15.40 7.70
CA GLN A 444 -20.55 15.77 6.54
C GLN A 444 -21.97 16.13 6.99
N GLU A 445 -22.11 17.30 7.61
CA GLU A 445 -23.39 18.00 7.63
C GLU A 445 -23.62 18.61 6.25
N GLY A 446 -24.73 18.25 5.61
CA GLY A 446 -25.29 19.01 4.48
C GLY A 446 -25.34 18.24 3.16
N GLU A 447 -26.39 17.45 2.95
CA GLU A 447 -27.42 17.69 1.94
C GLU A 447 -28.42 16.51 1.94
N GLU A 448 -29.69 16.82 2.24
CA GLU A 448 -30.80 15.89 2.11
C GLU A 448 -31.01 15.52 0.64
N GLY A 449 -30.63 14.30 0.28
CA GLY A 449 -30.89 13.69 -1.02
C GLY A 449 -31.16 12.20 -0.83
N VAL A 450 -32.42 11.83 -1.08
CA VAL A 450 -33.00 10.48 -0.98
C VAL A 450 -32.18 9.44 -1.77
N ASP A 451 -31.54 8.51 -1.06
CA ASP A 451 -31.61 7.07 -1.35
C ASP A 451 -31.24 6.28 -0.08
N ASP A 452 -31.99 5.22 0.20
CA ASP A 452 -31.95 4.43 1.45
C ASP A 452 -30.74 3.47 1.45
N GLY A 453 -29.55 4.04 1.28
CA GLY A 453 -28.26 3.37 1.14
C GLY A 453 -27.72 2.86 2.47
N VAL A 454 -28.42 1.92 3.11
CA VAL A 454 -27.85 1.15 4.22
C VAL A 454 -26.63 0.42 3.68
N VAL A 455 -25.43 0.90 4.05
CA VAL A 455 -24.16 0.21 3.78
C VAL A 455 -24.29 -1.21 4.30
N LYS A 456 -24.48 -2.18 3.40
CA LYS A 456 -24.57 -3.59 3.77
C LYS A 456 -23.28 -3.96 4.47
N SER A 457 -23.35 -4.24 5.77
CA SER A 457 -22.21 -4.78 6.52
C SER A 457 -21.63 -5.96 5.77
N SER A 458 -20.32 -5.94 5.48
CA SER A 458 -19.65 -7.04 4.78
C SER A 458 -19.90 -8.37 5.50
N ARG A 459 -19.91 -9.49 4.76
CA ARG A 459 -20.09 -10.83 5.35
C ARG A 459 -19.05 -11.10 6.43
N TRP A 460 -17.80 -10.71 6.20
CA TRP A 460 -16.75 -10.76 7.21
C TRP A 460 -17.16 -10.07 8.51
N MET A 461 -17.61 -8.81 8.47
CA MET A 461 -18.02 -8.11 9.70
C MET A 461 -19.19 -8.78 10.43
N ARG A 462 -20.15 -9.34 9.68
CA ARG A 462 -21.28 -10.10 10.25
C ARG A 462 -20.80 -11.40 10.92
N GLU A 463 -19.89 -12.11 10.28
CA GLU A 463 -19.26 -13.32 10.78
C GLU A 463 -18.46 -13.04 12.07
N GLN A 464 -17.63 -11.99 12.07
CA GLN A 464 -16.87 -11.60 13.26
C GLN A 464 -17.78 -11.16 14.41
N LYS A 465 -18.91 -10.50 14.12
CA LYS A 465 -19.92 -10.19 15.14
C LYS A 465 -20.54 -11.46 15.72
N PHE A 466 -20.95 -12.41 14.88
CA PHE A 466 -21.50 -13.70 15.31
C PHE A 466 -20.50 -14.46 16.21
N LEU A 467 -19.23 -14.52 15.81
CA LEU A 467 -18.18 -15.18 16.59
C LEU A 467 -17.99 -14.53 17.97
N ARG A 468 -17.96 -13.19 18.06
CA ARG A 468 -17.87 -12.49 19.36
C ARG A 468 -19.01 -12.86 20.30
N GLU A 469 -20.24 -12.92 19.78
CA GLU A 469 -21.42 -13.30 20.58
C GLU A 469 -21.28 -14.73 21.12
N ARG A 470 -20.77 -15.67 20.31
CA ARG A 470 -20.54 -17.07 20.71
C ARG A 470 -19.44 -17.23 21.75
N LEU A 471 -18.31 -16.56 21.54
CA LEU A 471 -17.18 -16.61 22.46
C LEU A 471 -17.54 -15.98 23.82
N ALA A 472 -18.31 -14.89 23.82
CA ALA A 472 -18.82 -14.29 25.05
C ALA A 472 -19.74 -15.25 25.83
N ALA A 473 -20.61 -15.99 25.13
CA ALA A 473 -21.48 -16.99 25.77
C ALA A 473 -20.68 -18.13 26.41
N ARG A 474 -19.57 -18.57 25.80
CA ARG A 474 -18.64 -19.57 26.37
C ARG A 474 -17.94 -19.05 27.63
N GLY A 475 -17.48 -17.80 27.61
CA GLY A 475 -16.84 -17.14 28.76
C GLY A 475 -17.76 -16.91 29.96
N GLY A 476 -19.05 -16.63 29.72
CA GLY A 476 -20.05 -16.44 30.77
C GLY A 476 -20.44 -17.71 31.54
N LEU A 477 -20.22 -18.89 30.95
CA LEU A 477 -20.48 -20.20 31.58
C LEU A 477 -19.25 -20.79 32.31
N GLY A 478 -18.07 -20.15 32.20
CA GLY A 478 -16.77 -20.71 32.63
C GLY A 478 -16.25 -20.31 34.01
N ALA A 479 -17.04 -19.69 34.88
CA ALA A 479 -16.59 -19.30 36.24
C ALA A 479 -16.57 -20.46 37.27
N MET A 480 -16.74 -21.72 36.84
CA MET A 480 -16.50 -22.90 37.67
C MET A 480 -15.77 -23.98 36.87
N GLY A 481 -14.44 -23.98 36.94
CA GLY A 481 -13.64 -25.07 36.39
C GLY A 481 -12.19 -24.66 36.25
N THR A 482 -11.34 -25.08 37.18
CA THR A 482 -9.88 -24.96 37.10
C THR A 482 -9.36 -25.56 35.79
N PRO A 483 -8.43 -24.89 35.08
CA PRO A 483 -7.84 -25.44 33.86
C PRO A 483 -6.99 -26.67 34.18
N PRO A 484 -7.06 -27.74 33.36
CA PRO A 484 -6.10 -28.84 33.46
C PRO A 484 -4.71 -28.37 32.99
N ALA A 485 -3.68 -28.87 33.66
CA ALA A 485 -2.29 -28.54 33.38
C ALA A 485 -1.88 -28.93 31.94
N PRO A 486 -1.00 -28.15 31.29
CA PRO A 486 -0.50 -28.46 29.95
C PRO A 486 0.36 -29.74 29.99
N PRO A 487 0.25 -30.64 28.99
CA PRO A 487 1.23 -31.70 28.84
C PRO A 487 2.57 -31.09 28.38
N ALA A 488 3.66 -31.54 28.99
CA ALA A 488 5.01 -31.13 28.63
C ALA A 488 5.35 -31.66 27.22
N LEU A 489 5.48 -30.76 26.24
CA LEU A 489 5.99 -31.10 24.91
C LEU A 489 7.51 -30.93 24.90
N GLY A 490 8.21 -32.06 24.76
CA GLY A 490 9.64 -32.11 24.47
C GLY A 490 9.90 -31.76 23.01
N LEU A 491 10.92 -30.92 22.80
CA LEU A 491 11.47 -30.54 21.51
C LEU A 491 12.07 -31.76 20.79
N ALA A 492 11.43 -32.26 19.75
CA ALA A 492 12.06 -32.85 18.55
C ALA A 492 10.97 -33.26 17.55
N GLY A 493 11.21 -32.99 16.27
CA GLY A 493 10.28 -33.09 15.14
C GLY A 493 9.24 -34.21 15.19
N GLU A 494 7.98 -33.84 14.96
CA GLU A 494 6.89 -34.78 14.68
C GLU A 494 6.18 -34.37 13.40
N GLU A 495 6.18 -35.32 12.47
CA GLU A 495 5.36 -35.39 11.28
C GLU A 495 3.87 -35.29 11.65
N TRP A 496 3.09 -34.62 10.80
CA TRP A 496 1.62 -34.58 10.85
C TRP A 496 1.04 -36.00 10.70
N PHE A 497 0.88 -36.76 11.78
CA PHE A 497 0.09 -37.99 11.76
C PHE A 497 -1.39 -37.65 11.98
N LEU A 498 -2.12 -37.53 10.86
CA LEU A 498 -3.58 -37.68 10.85
C LEU A 498 -3.96 -39.03 11.50
N PRO A 499 -5.03 -39.12 12.31
CA PRO A 499 -5.55 -40.42 12.71
C PRO A 499 -6.01 -41.20 11.47
N PRO A 500 -5.68 -42.51 11.37
CA PRO A 500 -6.02 -43.31 10.20
C PRO A 500 -7.53 -43.53 10.16
N TYR A 501 -8.21 -42.96 9.17
CA TYR A 501 -9.54 -43.42 8.78
C TYR A 501 -9.37 -44.60 7.82
N VAL A 502 -9.65 -45.79 8.35
CA VAL A 502 -9.86 -47.02 7.59
C VAL A 502 -11.22 -46.93 6.90
N GLY A 503 -11.20 -47.10 5.58
CA GLY A 503 -12.32 -47.39 4.70
C GLY A 503 -11.78 -47.92 3.39
#